data_AF-W0Q5N2-F1
#
_entry.id   AF-W0Q5N2-F1
#
_cell.length_a   1.000
_cell.length_b   1.000
_cell.length_c   1.000
_cell.angle_alpha   90.00
_cell.angle_beta   90.00
_cell.angle_gamma   90.00
#
_symmetry.space_group_name_H-M   'P 1'
#
loop_
_entity.id
_entity.type
_entity.pdbx_description
1 polymer ?
#
loop_
_entity_poly.entity_id
_entity_poly.type
_entity_poly.pdbx_seq_one_letter_code
_entity_poly.pdbx_strand_id
1 'polypeptide(L)'
;MKRLVEITQDAACVLDIEDDVGFFTENIESCVVYIIRTDSSWIAIHDSGQLNINNLSQFILEYGKVKELKVLYGNQRIDSFHRRHNKLLRKLKYKNRVDEKKIISDQFNIYFTFNGNKSLLSYQNSEEFFLEHLPERDKRHAIIKLNNAFIKLRSESLNVDVQYSNREFQFNTELLFSNDYILQRAEQELEHLIINISIINEALRENVINFSAIEQSRFNQLVRLV
;
A
#
# COMPACT_ATOMS: atom_id res chain seq x y z
N MET A 1 22.13 10.93 -10.31
CA MET A 1 20.72 11.04 -9.91
C MET A 1 20.41 9.83 -9.03
N LYS A 2 19.70 9.98 -7.90
CA LYS A 2 19.49 8.84 -6.99
C LYS A 2 18.33 7.99 -7.49
N ARG A 3 18.49 6.67 -7.46
CA ARG A 3 17.48 5.70 -7.87
C ARG A 3 16.47 5.50 -6.74
N LEU A 4 15.18 5.63 -7.06
CA LEU A 4 14.07 5.32 -6.14
C LEU A 4 13.19 4.26 -6.76
N VAL A 5 12.82 3.25 -5.98
CA VAL A 5 11.89 2.20 -6.43
C VAL A 5 10.49 2.47 -5.90
N GLU A 6 9.49 2.20 -6.73
CA GLU A 6 8.09 2.40 -6.35
C GLU A 6 7.63 1.32 -5.35
N ILE A 7 6.83 1.75 -4.38
CA ILE A 7 5.91 0.89 -3.65
C ILE A 7 4.49 1.42 -3.80
N THR A 8 3.52 0.51 -3.89
CA THR A 8 2.10 0.88 -3.99
C THR A 8 1.41 0.80 -2.63
N GLN A 9 0.12 1.14 -2.59
CA GLN A 9 -0.69 0.97 -1.39
C GLN A 9 -0.78 -0.50 -0.94
N ASP A 10 -0.84 -0.72 0.38
CA ASP A 10 -0.87 -2.01 1.07
C ASP A 10 0.35 -2.90 0.81
N ALA A 11 1.47 -2.27 0.47
CA ALA A 11 2.74 -2.93 0.21
C ALA A 11 3.87 -2.41 1.09
N ALA A 12 4.99 -3.14 1.05
CA ALA A 12 6.25 -2.76 1.68
C ALA A 12 7.43 -2.89 0.71
N CYS A 13 8.46 -2.07 0.92
CA CYS A 13 9.81 -2.37 0.45
C CYS A 13 10.75 -2.59 1.62
N VAL A 14 11.77 -3.41 1.37
CA VAL A 14 12.89 -3.62 2.27
C VAL A 14 14.18 -3.30 1.53
N LEU A 15 14.99 -2.44 2.13
CA LEU A 15 16.28 -2.00 1.63
C LEU A 15 17.31 -2.35 2.68
N ASP A 16 18.43 -2.95 2.28
CA ASP A 16 19.53 -3.20 3.22
C ASP A 16 20.10 -1.87 3.71
N ILE A 17 20.68 -1.85 4.91
CA ILE A 17 21.17 -0.59 5.50
C ILE A 17 22.31 0.05 4.71
N GLU A 18 22.98 -0.72 3.87
CA GLU A 18 24.07 -0.32 3.00
C GLU A 18 23.61 0.02 1.58
N ASP A 19 22.33 -0.17 1.26
CA ASP A 19 21.79 0.16 -0.06
C ASP A 19 21.77 1.67 -0.30
N ASP A 20 22.10 2.07 -1.52
CA ASP A 20 22.05 3.45 -2.01
C ASP A 20 20.74 3.78 -2.75
N VAL A 21 19.88 2.77 -2.92
CA VAL A 21 18.54 2.85 -3.51
C VAL A 21 17.56 3.36 -2.46
N GLY A 22 16.74 4.34 -2.82
CA GLY A 22 15.62 4.80 -1.99
C GLY A 22 14.28 4.23 -2.46
N PHE A 23 13.18 4.72 -1.89
CA PHE A 23 11.84 4.34 -2.34
C PHE A 23 10.98 5.59 -2.61
N PHE A 24 9.92 5.40 -3.38
CA PHE A 24 8.85 6.38 -3.49
C PHE A 24 7.47 5.72 -3.50
N THR A 25 6.47 6.49 -3.12
CA THR A 25 5.06 6.12 -3.23
C THR A 25 4.24 7.36 -3.55
N GLU A 26 3.18 7.17 -4.32
CA GLU A 26 2.37 8.26 -4.86
C GLU A 26 0.92 8.19 -4.37
N ASN A 27 0.18 9.27 -4.61
CA ASN A 27 -1.28 9.35 -4.46
C ASN A 27 -1.76 9.00 -3.04
N ILE A 28 -1.04 9.46 -2.02
CA ILE A 28 -1.42 9.23 -0.63
C ILE A 28 -2.47 10.26 -0.23
N GLU A 29 -3.65 9.80 0.15
CA GLU A 29 -4.76 10.66 0.58
C GLU A 29 -5.10 10.41 2.06
N SER A 30 -5.68 9.23 2.34
CA SER A 30 -6.13 8.82 3.69
C SER A 30 -5.22 7.79 4.36
N CYS A 31 -4.26 7.25 3.62
CA CYS A 31 -3.32 6.22 4.07
C CYS A 31 -2.22 6.78 4.98
N VAL A 32 -1.48 5.88 5.63
CA VAL A 32 -0.30 6.20 6.44
C VAL A 32 0.92 5.51 5.84
N VAL A 33 2.04 6.24 5.74
CA VAL A 33 3.32 5.67 5.35
C VAL A 33 4.23 5.54 6.57
N TYR A 34 4.68 4.32 6.83
CA TYR A 34 5.69 4.02 7.85
C TYR A 34 7.06 3.92 7.20
N ILE A 35 8.06 4.57 7.80
CA ILE A 35 9.47 4.39 7.44
C ILE A 35 10.21 3.94 8.70
N ILE A 36 10.76 2.74 8.65
CA ILE A 36 11.29 2.02 9.81
C ILE A 36 12.74 1.70 9.55
N ARG A 37 13.62 2.07 10.49
CA ARG A 37 14.99 1.57 10.53
C ARG A 37 15.10 0.46 11.55
N THR A 38 15.63 -0.69 11.15
CA THR A 38 15.91 -1.84 12.02
C THR A 38 17.42 -1.99 12.24
N ASP A 39 17.86 -3.14 12.75
CA ASP A 39 19.29 -3.46 12.87
C ASP A 39 19.93 -3.67 11.48
N SER A 40 19.22 -4.29 10.53
CA SER A 40 19.76 -4.67 9.23
C SER A 40 19.22 -3.89 8.04
N SER A 41 18.04 -3.26 8.18
CA SER A 41 17.28 -2.81 7.01
C SER A 41 16.49 -1.52 7.24
N TRP A 42 16.23 -0.80 6.17
CA TRP A 42 15.16 0.19 6.05
C TRP A 42 13.92 -0.47 5.47
N ILE A 43 12.77 -0.24 6.10
CA ILE A 43 11.47 -0.77 5.66
C ILE A 43 10.53 0.40 5.44
N ALA A 44 9.92 0.47 4.27
CA ALA A 44 8.84 1.41 3.99
C ALA A 44 7.55 0.65 3.78
N ILE A 45 6.45 1.19 4.30
CA ILE A 45 5.14 0.53 4.26
C ILE A 45 4.08 1.58 3.97
N HIS A 46 3.29 1.38 2.93
CA HIS A 46 2.13 2.22 2.62
C HIS A 46 0.87 1.51 3.10
N ASP A 47 0.33 1.88 4.26
CA ASP A 47 -0.79 1.19 4.92
C ASP A 47 -2.11 1.96 4.73
N SER A 48 -3.09 1.33 4.06
CA SER A 48 -4.46 1.86 3.95
C SER A 48 -5.27 1.69 5.24
N GLY A 49 -4.73 0.96 6.22
CA GLY A 49 -5.43 0.52 7.43
C GLY A 49 -5.95 -0.92 7.33
N GLN A 50 -5.78 -1.59 6.18
CA GLN A 50 -6.26 -2.96 5.95
C GLN A 50 -5.20 -4.03 6.22
N LEU A 51 -3.92 -3.67 6.33
CA LEU A 51 -2.87 -4.65 6.65
C LEU A 51 -3.13 -5.30 8.01
N ASN A 52 -2.90 -6.61 8.12
CA ASN A 52 -3.00 -7.32 9.37
C ASN A 52 -1.87 -6.88 10.30
N ILE A 53 -2.22 -6.27 11.42
CA ILE A 53 -1.22 -5.66 12.29
C ILE A 53 -0.34 -6.69 13.03
N ASN A 54 -0.81 -7.92 13.21
CA ASN A 54 0.01 -8.98 13.78
C ASN A 54 1.08 -9.38 12.76
N ASN A 55 0.67 -9.68 11.54
CA ASN A 55 1.57 -10.08 10.45
C ASN A 55 2.55 -8.96 10.14
N LEU A 56 2.08 -7.71 10.06
CA LEU A 56 2.90 -6.51 9.89
C LEU A 56 3.97 -6.39 10.97
N SER A 57 3.60 -6.57 12.25
CA SER A 57 4.57 -6.49 13.34
C SER A 57 5.60 -7.62 13.34
N GLN A 58 5.18 -8.84 12.95
CA GLN A 58 6.10 -9.98 12.83
C GLN A 58 7.08 -9.75 11.68
N PHE A 59 6.56 -9.37 10.51
CA PHE A 59 7.35 -8.99 9.33
C PHE A 59 8.43 -7.96 9.67
N ILE A 60 8.07 -6.86 10.36
CA ILE A 60 9.07 -5.82 10.73
C ILE A 60 10.15 -6.40 11.67
N LEU A 61 9.76 -7.26 12.62
CA LEU A 61 10.67 -7.82 13.61
C LEU A 61 11.62 -8.89 13.04
N GLU A 62 11.31 -9.47 11.87
CA GLU A 62 12.21 -10.39 11.15
C GLU A 62 13.51 -9.70 10.74
N TYR A 63 13.49 -8.39 10.51
CA TYR A 63 14.67 -7.57 10.17
C TYR A 63 15.38 -6.99 11.41
N GLY A 64 15.00 -7.42 12.61
CA GLY A 64 15.67 -7.06 13.86
C GLY A 64 14.99 -5.93 14.65
N LYS A 65 15.74 -5.35 15.59
CA LYS A 65 15.19 -4.37 16.55
C LYS A 65 15.01 -3.01 15.88
N VAL A 66 13.79 -2.47 15.97
CA VAL A 66 13.48 -1.12 15.50
C VAL A 66 14.31 -0.06 16.24
N LYS A 67 15.01 0.79 15.48
CA LYS A 67 15.84 1.91 15.95
C LYS A 67 15.19 3.25 15.74
N GLU A 68 14.58 3.44 14.57
CA GLU A 68 13.92 4.66 14.16
C GLU A 68 12.57 4.31 13.54
N LEU A 69 11.58 5.18 13.76
CA LEU A 69 10.26 5.06 13.17
C LEU A 69 9.76 6.45 12.81
N LYS A 70 9.49 6.66 11.52
CA LYS A 70 8.82 7.83 10.97
C LYS A 70 7.43 7.45 10.50
N VAL A 71 6.46 8.34 10.71
CA VAL A 71 5.07 8.14 10.31
C VAL A 71 4.60 9.38 9.56
N LEU A 72 4.16 9.16 8.32
CA LEU A 72 3.76 10.23 7.41
C LEU A 72 2.29 10.05 7.03
N TYR A 73 1.53 11.14 7.08
CA TYR A 73 0.09 11.12 6.83
C TYR A 73 -0.45 12.48 6.38
N GLY A 74 -1.56 12.47 5.62
CA GLY A 74 -2.21 13.67 5.08
C GLY A 74 -3.27 14.30 6.00
N ASN A 75 -4.03 15.24 5.43
CA ASN A 75 -5.18 15.85 6.12
C ASN A 75 -6.31 14.86 6.38
N GLN A 76 -6.49 13.88 5.49
CA GLN A 76 -7.62 12.95 5.51
C GLN A 76 -7.34 11.68 6.33
N ARG A 77 -6.33 11.69 7.22
CA ARG A 77 -6.02 10.53 8.05
C ARG A 77 -7.24 10.14 8.89
N ILE A 78 -7.69 8.90 8.73
CA ILE A 78 -8.81 8.34 9.49
C ILE A 78 -8.43 8.24 10.98
N ASP A 79 -9.29 8.69 11.89
CA ASP A 79 -9.03 8.69 13.35
C ASP A 79 -8.64 7.32 13.91
N SER A 80 -9.15 6.23 13.32
CA SER A 80 -8.81 4.86 13.71
C SER A 80 -7.32 4.54 13.58
N PHE A 81 -6.56 5.29 12.79
CA PHE A 81 -5.11 5.14 12.68
C PHE A 81 -4.38 5.43 13.99
N HIS A 82 -4.85 6.34 14.85
CA HIS A 82 -4.21 6.55 16.16
C HIS A 82 -4.22 5.26 17.00
N ARG A 83 -5.36 4.57 17.04
CA ARG A 83 -5.50 3.31 17.79
C ARG A 83 -4.63 2.21 17.18
N ARG A 84 -4.65 2.10 15.85
CA ARG A 84 -3.87 1.13 15.09
C ARG A 84 -2.36 1.36 15.28
N HIS A 85 -1.91 2.60 15.13
CA HIS A 85 -0.52 3.01 15.36
C HIS A 85 -0.04 2.62 16.76
N ASN A 86 -0.80 2.96 17.81
CA ASN A 86 -0.47 2.59 19.18
C ASN A 86 -0.39 1.07 19.39
N LYS A 87 -1.27 0.29 18.73
CA LYS A 87 -1.24 -1.18 18.74
C LYS A 87 0.03 -1.70 18.06
N LEU A 88 0.45 -1.11 16.93
CA LEU A 88 1.70 -1.45 16.24
C LEU A 88 2.93 -1.15 17.13
N LEU A 89 3.02 0.05 17.71
CA LEU A 89 4.14 0.43 18.59
C LEU A 89 4.32 -0.54 19.77
N ARG A 90 3.22 -0.93 20.41
CA ARG A 90 3.24 -1.91 21.51
C ARG A 90 3.78 -3.26 21.06
N LYS A 91 3.38 -3.73 19.87
CA LYS A 91 3.84 -5.00 19.30
C LYS A 91 5.32 -4.96 18.92
N LEU A 92 5.78 -3.85 18.37
CA LEU A 92 7.20 -3.62 18.07
C LEU A 92 8.05 -3.39 19.33
N LYS A 93 7.42 -3.26 20.50
CA LYS A 93 8.07 -2.89 21.78
C LYS A 93 8.91 -1.60 21.63
N TYR A 94 8.50 -0.71 20.73
CA TYR A 94 9.22 0.53 20.44
C TYR A 94 8.84 1.59 21.47
N LYS A 95 9.84 2.09 22.22
CA LYS A 95 9.66 3.06 23.31
C LYS A 95 10.32 4.41 23.02
N ASN A 96 11.06 4.51 21.92
CA ASN A 96 11.71 5.76 21.53
C ASN A 96 10.67 6.72 20.94
N ARG A 97 11.06 7.98 20.77
CA ARG A 97 10.23 8.98 20.09
C ARG A 97 9.95 8.52 18.66
N VAL A 98 8.69 8.68 18.26
CA VAL A 98 8.23 8.51 16.88
C VAL A 98 8.32 9.87 16.18
N ASP A 99 8.89 9.90 14.98
CA ASP A 99 8.91 11.08 14.12
C ASP A 99 7.63 11.12 13.28
N GLU A 100 6.57 11.66 13.88
CA GLU A 100 5.29 11.85 13.20
C GLU A 100 5.27 13.18 12.44
N LYS A 101 4.90 13.13 11.16
CA LYS A 101 4.76 14.32 10.34
C LYS A 101 3.48 14.31 9.52
N LYS A 102 2.62 15.27 9.83
CA LYS A 102 1.45 15.61 9.03
C LYS A 102 1.86 16.43 7.81
N ILE A 103 1.43 16.01 6.64
CA ILE A 103 1.60 16.73 5.38
C ILE A 103 0.28 17.46 5.11
N ILE A 104 0.36 18.78 4.96
CA ILE A 104 -0.80 19.64 4.72
C ILE A 104 -1.12 19.59 3.22
N SER A 105 -1.69 18.47 2.80
CA SER A 105 -2.22 18.24 1.45
C SER A 105 -3.31 17.19 1.51
N ASP A 106 -4.24 17.26 0.56
CA ASP A 106 -5.30 16.26 0.41
C ASP A 106 -4.79 15.03 -0.36
N GLN A 107 -3.79 15.23 -1.21
CA GLN A 107 -3.06 14.18 -1.91
C GLN A 107 -1.57 14.55 -1.95
N PHE A 108 -0.68 13.60 -1.67
CA PHE A 108 0.76 13.84 -1.71
C PHE A 108 1.55 12.60 -2.08
N ASN A 109 2.80 12.83 -2.49
CA ASN A 109 3.77 11.78 -2.78
C ASN A 109 4.88 11.81 -1.73
N ILE A 110 5.56 10.67 -1.54
CA ILE A 110 6.74 10.56 -0.69
C ILE A 110 7.89 10.04 -1.53
N TYR A 111 9.03 10.73 -1.44
CA TYR A 111 10.31 10.31 -1.99
C TYR A 111 11.32 10.23 -0.84
N PHE A 112 11.88 9.04 -0.63
CA PHE A 112 12.82 8.79 0.46
C PHE A 112 14.14 8.26 -0.07
N THR A 113 15.24 8.90 0.29
CA THR A 113 16.58 8.56 -0.22
C THR A 113 17.66 8.75 0.85
N PHE A 114 18.90 8.43 0.51
CA PHE A 114 20.04 8.52 1.42
C PHE A 114 21.09 9.50 0.89
N ASN A 115 21.65 10.35 1.74
CA ASN A 115 22.81 11.20 1.44
C ASN A 115 23.95 10.87 2.41
N GLY A 116 24.81 9.93 2.00
CA GLY A 116 25.67 9.22 2.94
C GLY A 116 24.82 8.55 4.01
N ASN A 117 25.17 8.76 5.28
CA ASN A 117 24.46 8.15 6.42
C ASN A 117 23.14 8.87 6.82
N LYS A 118 22.74 9.91 6.10
CA LYS A 118 21.53 10.69 6.41
C LYS A 118 20.37 10.30 5.49
N SER A 119 19.22 9.99 6.07
CA SER A 119 17.98 9.87 5.29
C SER A 119 17.46 11.25 4.90
N LEU A 120 16.99 11.36 3.65
CA LEU A 120 16.34 12.52 3.08
C LEU A 120 14.91 12.15 2.69
N LEU A 121 13.99 13.06 2.98
CA LEU A 121 12.57 12.88 2.73
C LEU A 121 12.05 14.11 2.00
N SER A 122 11.57 13.92 0.77
CA SER A 122 10.96 14.96 -0.06
C SER A 122 9.49 14.65 -0.34
N TYR A 123 8.71 15.70 -0.53
CA TYR A 123 7.28 15.67 -0.89
C TYR A 123 6.99 16.44 -2.18
N GLN A 124 7.99 17.13 -2.72
CA GLN A 124 7.88 17.99 -3.89
C GLN A 124 9.06 17.72 -4.80
N ASN A 125 8.74 17.50 -6.07
CA ASN A 125 9.63 17.30 -7.21
C ASN A 125 10.26 15.89 -7.36
N SER A 126 9.84 15.18 -8.42
CA SER A 126 10.41 13.93 -8.90
C SER A 126 11.65 14.13 -9.78
N GLU A 127 11.89 15.34 -10.30
CA GLU A 127 12.93 15.62 -11.31
C GLU A 127 14.38 15.38 -10.81
N GLU A 128 14.58 15.31 -9.49
CA GLU A 128 15.88 15.03 -8.87
C GLU A 128 16.21 13.53 -8.77
N PHE A 129 15.26 12.67 -9.12
CA PHE A 129 15.32 11.23 -8.89
C PHE A 129 15.12 10.43 -10.17
N PHE A 130 15.84 9.32 -10.27
CA PHE A 130 15.52 8.29 -11.25
C PHE A 130 14.44 7.40 -10.63
N LEU A 131 13.19 7.60 -11.06
CA LEU A 131 12.04 6.84 -10.56
C LEU A 131 11.90 5.54 -11.35
N GLU A 132 12.05 4.43 -10.65
CA GLU A 132 11.82 3.10 -11.20
C GLU A 132 10.46 2.58 -10.74
N HIS A 133 9.53 2.59 -11.69
CA HIS A 133 8.16 2.13 -11.45
C HIS A 133 8.08 0.61 -11.31
N LEU A 134 7.07 0.18 -10.56
CA LEU A 134 6.82 -1.23 -10.32
C LEU A 134 6.49 -1.97 -11.65
N PRO A 135 7.05 -3.16 -11.92
CA PRO A 135 6.66 -3.95 -13.08
C PRO A 135 5.18 -4.33 -13.01
N GLU A 136 4.49 -4.27 -14.15
CA GLU A 136 3.02 -4.46 -14.24
C GLU A 136 2.22 -3.54 -13.29
N ARG A 137 2.69 -2.30 -13.10
CA ARG A 137 2.10 -1.29 -12.20
C ARG A 137 0.57 -1.23 -12.25
N ASP A 138 0.01 -1.08 -13.45
CA ASP A 138 -1.43 -0.90 -13.63
C ASP A 138 -2.23 -2.13 -13.22
N LYS A 139 -1.74 -3.33 -13.56
CA LYS A 139 -2.33 -4.61 -13.14
C LYS A 139 -2.28 -4.77 -11.62
N ARG A 140 -1.16 -4.42 -10.98
CA ARG A 140 -1.04 -4.47 -9.51
C ARG A 140 -1.96 -3.46 -8.83
N HIS A 141 -2.05 -2.25 -9.34
CA HIS A 141 -3.02 -1.25 -8.88
C HIS A 141 -4.46 -1.75 -8.99
N ALA A 142 -4.81 -2.39 -10.11
CA ALA A 142 -6.14 -2.98 -10.29
C ALA A 142 -6.42 -4.11 -9.27
N ILE A 143 -5.44 -4.97 -8.98
CA ILE A 143 -5.54 -5.99 -7.90
C ILE A 143 -5.76 -5.32 -6.54
N ILE A 144 -4.96 -4.30 -6.20
CA ILE A 144 -5.04 -3.60 -4.91
C ILE A 144 -6.39 -2.89 -4.76
N LYS A 145 -6.89 -2.23 -5.82
CA LYS A 145 -8.21 -1.60 -5.83
C LYS A 145 -9.33 -2.62 -5.63
N LEU A 146 -9.29 -3.74 -6.34
CA LEU A 146 -10.26 -4.83 -6.16
C LEU A 146 -10.24 -5.36 -4.73
N ASN A 147 -9.06 -5.70 -4.21
CA ASN A 147 -8.91 -6.20 -2.85
C ASN A 147 -9.49 -5.19 -1.84
N ASN A 148 -9.14 -3.90 -1.96
CA ASN A 148 -9.63 -2.87 -1.04
C ASN A 148 -11.13 -2.58 -1.16
N ALA A 149 -11.72 -2.67 -2.35
CA ALA A 149 -13.15 -2.44 -2.55
C ALA A 149 -13.99 -3.56 -1.93
N PHE A 150 -13.54 -4.81 -2.06
CA PHE A 150 -14.35 -5.98 -1.68
C PHE A 150 -13.96 -6.58 -0.33
N ILE A 151 -12.84 -6.16 0.27
CA ILE A 151 -12.52 -6.50 1.65
C ILE A 151 -13.42 -5.73 2.62
N LYS A 152 -13.83 -6.38 3.71
CA LYS A 152 -14.55 -5.69 4.77
C LYS A 152 -13.69 -4.55 5.34
N LEU A 153 -14.24 -3.34 5.34
CA LEU A 153 -13.57 -2.16 5.89
C LEU A 153 -13.08 -2.41 7.32
N ARG A 154 -11.83 -2.03 7.60
CA ARG A 154 -11.18 -2.17 8.91
C ARG A 154 -11.07 -3.62 9.39
N SER A 155 -11.09 -4.59 8.47
CA SER A 155 -10.90 -6.00 8.82
C SER A 155 -9.48 -6.31 9.32
N GLU A 156 -8.49 -5.46 8.97
CA GLU A 156 -7.07 -5.69 9.28
C GLU A 156 -6.65 -7.10 8.82
N SER A 157 -6.98 -7.49 7.59
CA SER A 157 -6.82 -8.86 7.10
C SER A 157 -5.86 -9.03 5.92
N LEU A 158 -5.39 -7.94 5.30
CA LEU A 158 -4.41 -8.05 4.21
C LEU A 158 -3.04 -8.47 4.75
N ASN A 159 -2.37 -9.39 4.05
CA ASN A 159 -0.95 -9.64 4.28
C ASN A 159 -0.13 -8.47 3.73
N VAL A 160 1.11 -8.33 4.23
CA VAL A 160 2.04 -7.34 3.70
C VAL A 160 2.56 -7.85 2.35
N ASP A 161 2.24 -7.13 1.27
CA ASP A 161 2.84 -7.38 -0.05
C ASP A 161 4.24 -6.77 -0.11
N VAL A 162 5.28 -7.58 0.06
CA VAL A 162 6.66 -7.11 -0.13
C VAL A 162 6.90 -7.00 -1.63
N GLN A 163 7.05 -5.77 -2.13
CA GLN A 163 7.17 -5.45 -3.55
C GLN A 163 8.61 -5.20 -4.01
N TYR A 164 9.51 -4.90 -3.08
CA TYR A 164 10.93 -4.78 -3.36
C TYR A 164 11.74 -5.28 -2.16
N SER A 165 12.68 -6.18 -2.41
CA SER A 165 13.63 -6.71 -1.43
C SER A 165 14.81 -7.35 -2.15
N ASN A 166 15.95 -7.49 -1.47
CA ASN A 166 17.17 -8.08 -2.06
C ASN A 166 17.55 -7.43 -3.40
N ARG A 167 17.35 -6.11 -3.52
CA ARG A 167 17.63 -5.29 -4.71
C ARG A 167 16.80 -5.60 -5.96
N GLU A 168 15.70 -6.33 -5.81
CA GLU A 168 14.84 -6.72 -6.91
C GLU A 168 13.34 -6.51 -6.59
N PHE A 169 12.56 -6.20 -7.62
CA PHE A 169 11.11 -6.22 -7.51
C PHE A 169 10.59 -7.63 -7.33
N GLN A 170 9.62 -7.75 -6.43
CA GLN A 170 8.97 -9.01 -6.07
C GLN A 170 7.58 -9.08 -6.70
N PHE A 171 7.12 -10.28 -7.02
CA PHE A 171 5.87 -10.52 -7.76
C PHE A 171 4.85 -11.26 -6.89
N ASN A 172 4.55 -10.70 -5.71
CA ASN A 172 3.69 -11.34 -4.69
C ASN A 172 2.27 -10.75 -4.61
N THR A 173 1.95 -9.76 -5.46
CA THR A 173 0.64 -9.10 -5.45
C THR A 173 -0.42 -10.04 -6.00
N GLU A 174 -1.34 -10.51 -5.14
CA GLU A 174 -2.36 -11.50 -5.49
C GLU A 174 -3.79 -10.98 -5.27
N LEU A 175 -4.71 -11.40 -6.14
CA LEU A 175 -6.14 -11.17 -5.97
C LEU A 175 -6.69 -12.14 -4.92
N LEU A 176 -7.36 -11.60 -3.90
CA LEU A 176 -7.85 -12.39 -2.77
C LEU A 176 -9.22 -13.04 -2.99
N PHE A 177 -9.99 -12.49 -3.92
CA PHE A 177 -11.40 -12.83 -4.10
C PHE A 177 -11.66 -13.42 -5.47
N SER A 178 -12.54 -14.42 -5.53
CA SER A 178 -13.02 -14.96 -6.80
C SER A 178 -13.94 -13.98 -7.51
N ASN A 179 -14.07 -14.14 -8.83
CA ASN A 179 -15.04 -13.41 -9.65
C ASN A 179 -16.47 -13.49 -9.08
N ASP A 180 -16.89 -14.68 -8.67
CA ASP A 180 -18.24 -14.91 -8.12
C ASP A 180 -18.47 -14.10 -6.84
N TYR A 181 -17.48 -14.06 -5.94
CA TYR A 181 -17.55 -13.25 -4.74
C TYR A 181 -17.64 -11.75 -5.06
N ILE A 182 -16.80 -11.27 -5.97
CA ILE A 182 -16.77 -9.86 -6.41
C ILE A 182 -18.16 -9.46 -6.97
N LEU A 183 -18.72 -10.28 -7.87
CA LEU A 183 -20.03 -10.01 -8.47
C LEU A 183 -21.16 -10.08 -7.43
N GLN A 184 -21.16 -11.10 -6.57
CA GLN A 184 -22.15 -11.23 -5.50
C GLN A 184 -22.15 -10.01 -4.57
N ARG A 185 -20.96 -9.51 -4.20
CA ARG A 185 -20.83 -8.32 -3.35
C ARG A 185 -21.31 -7.07 -4.08
N ALA A 186 -20.95 -6.90 -5.35
CA ALA A 186 -21.43 -5.78 -6.15
C ALA A 186 -22.96 -5.76 -6.31
N GLU A 187 -23.60 -6.93 -6.41
CA GLU A 187 -25.06 -7.10 -6.43
C GLU A 187 -25.73 -6.72 -5.10
N GLN A 188 -25.02 -6.90 -3.97
CA GLN A 188 -25.53 -6.62 -2.63
C GLN A 188 -25.34 -5.16 -2.20
N GLU A 189 -24.32 -4.48 -2.70
CA GLU A 189 -23.92 -3.12 -2.30
C GLU A 189 -24.31 -2.08 -3.35
N LEU A 190 -25.62 -1.96 -3.60
CA LEU A 190 -26.15 -1.08 -4.63
C LEU A 190 -25.83 0.40 -4.36
N GLU A 191 -25.65 0.82 -3.11
CA GLU A 191 -25.20 2.19 -2.78
C GLU A 191 -23.80 2.52 -3.30
N HIS A 192 -22.98 1.51 -3.60
CA HIS A 192 -21.61 1.65 -4.10
C HIS A 192 -21.48 1.18 -5.56
N LEU A 193 -22.60 0.93 -6.23
CA LEU A 193 -22.64 0.25 -7.53
C LEU A 193 -21.77 0.92 -8.60
N ILE A 194 -21.83 2.25 -8.72
CA ILE A 194 -21.04 3.02 -9.71
C ILE A 194 -19.53 2.80 -9.50
N ILE A 195 -19.08 2.87 -8.23
CA ILE A 195 -17.67 2.69 -7.87
C ILE A 195 -17.26 1.24 -8.12
N ASN A 196 -18.08 0.28 -7.68
CA ASN A 196 -17.82 -1.15 -7.89
C ASN A 196 -17.71 -1.50 -9.38
N ILE A 197 -18.60 -0.99 -10.23
CA ILE A 197 -18.54 -1.19 -11.69
C ILE A 197 -17.27 -0.58 -12.27
N SER A 198 -16.89 0.63 -11.85
CA SER A 198 -15.67 1.29 -12.30
C SER A 198 -14.43 0.43 -11.99
N ILE A 199 -14.33 -0.08 -10.76
CA ILE A 199 -13.21 -0.91 -10.31
C ILE A 199 -13.18 -2.26 -11.04
N ILE A 200 -14.34 -2.91 -11.24
CA ILE A 200 -14.43 -4.17 -11.98
C ILE A 200 -14.03 -3.97 -13.46
N ASN A 201 -14.48 -2.89 -14.10
CA ASN A 201 -14.10 -2.56 -15.47
C ASN A 201 -12.60 -2.33 -15.62
N GLU A 202 -11.98 -1.61 -14.67
CA GLU A 202 -10.54 -1.43 -14.63
C GLU A 202 -9.82 -2.78 -14.55
N ALA A 203 -10.26 -3.67 -13.66
CA ALA A 203 -9.65 -5.00 -13.51
C ALA A 203 -9.81 -5.91 -14.74
N LEU A 204 -10.94 -5.84 -15.45
CA LEU A 204 -11.13 -6.53 -16.73
C LEU A 204 -10.16 -5.99 -17.79
N ARG A 205 -10.00 -4.66 -17.88
CA ARG A 205 -9.11 -4.02 -18.86
C ARG A 205 -7.64 -4.41 -18.63
N GLU A 206 -7.22 -4.48 -17.37
CA GLU A 206 -5.85 -4.89 -16.99
C GLU A 206 -5.65 -6.42 -16.96
N ASN A 207 -6.64 -7.21 -17.41
CA ASN A 207 -6.61 -8.68 -17.42
C ASN A 207 -6.35 -9.31 -16.04
N VAL A 208 -6.77 -8.64 -14.96
CA VAL A 208 -6.69 -9.16 -13.58
C VAL A 208 -7.74 -10.23 -13.34
N ILE A 209 -8.94 -10.01 -13.89
CA ILE A 209 -10.05 -10.95 -13.86
C ILE A 209 -10.53 -11.21 -15.29
N ASN A 210 -11.11 -12.38 -15.51
CA ASN A 210 -11.76 -12.75 -16.77
C ASN A 210 -13.09 -13.42 -16.44
N PHE A 211 -14.18 -12.88 -16.98
CA PHE A 211 -15.51 -13.45 -16.76
C PHE A 211 -15.83 -14.54 -17.77
N SER A 212 -16.38 -15.64 -17.27
CA SER A 212 -17.14 -16.60 -18.07
C SER A 212 -18.39 -15.92 -18.66
N ALA A 213 -19.04 -16.58 -19.64
CA ALA A 213 -20.25 -16.04 -20.25
C ALA A 213 -21.37 -15.74 -19.22
N ILE A 214 -21.48 -16.56 -18.17
CA ILE A 214 -22.48 -16.38 -17.10
C ILE A 214 -22.14 -15.17 -16.25
N GLU A 215 -20.88 -15.05 -15.82
CA GLU A 215 -20.39 -13.92 -15.02
C GLU A 215 -20.49 -12.60 -15.81
N GLN A 216 -20.17 -12.61 -17.11
CA GLN A 216 -20.30 -11.45 -17.98
C GLN A 216 -21.77 -11.02 -18.10
N SER A 217 -22.70 -11.98 -18.21
CA SER A 217 -24.13 -11.66 -18.24
C SER A 217 -24.60 -11.00 -16.93
N ARG A 218 -24.15 -11.49 -15.77
CA ARG A 218 -24.44 -10.87 -14.46
C ARG A 218 -23.88 -9.46 -14.38
N PHE A 219 -22.62 -9.28 -14.74
CA PHE A 219 -21.98 -7.96 -14.73
C PHE A 219 -22.71 -6.97 -15.65
N ASN A 220 -23.10 -7.39 -16.86
CA ASN A 220 -23.87 -6.55 -17.77
C ASN A 220 -25.25 -6.15 -17.22
N GLN A 221 -25.86 -6.96 -16.36
CA GLN A 221 -27.10 -6.59 -15.69
C GLN A 221 -26.85 -5.48 -14.65
N LEU A 222 -25.77 -5.58 -13.86
CA LEU A 222 -25.37 -4.53 -12.93
C LEU A 222 -25.11 -3.20 -13.66
N VAL A 223 -24.41 -3.23 -14.78
CA VAL A 223 -24.12 -2.03 -15.59
C VAL A 223 -25.39 -1.33 -16.06
N ARG A 224 -26.48 -2.06 -16.33
CA ARG A 224 -27.77 -1.48 -16.77
C ARG A 224 -28.57 -0.79 -15.66
N LEU A 225 -28.17 -0.95 -14.40
CA LEU A 225 -28.83 -0.32 -13.26
C LEU A 225 -28.30 1.10 -12.98
N VAL A 226 -27.20 1.51 -13.64
CA VAL A 226 -26.58 2.84 -13.55
C VAL A 226 -26.94 3.65 -14.80
#